data_AF-A0AAD1RQA7-F1
#
_entry.id   AF-A0AAD1RQA7-F1
#
_cell.length_a   1.000
_cell.length_b   1.000
_cell.length_c   1.000
_cell.angle_alpha   90.00
_cell.angle_beta   90.00
_cell.angle_gamma   90.00
#
_symmetry.space_group_name_H-M   'P 1'
#
loop_
_entity.id
_entity.type
_entity.pdbx_description
1 polymer ?
#
loop_
_entity_poly.entity_id
_entity_poly.type
_entity_poly.pdbx_seq_one_letter_code
_entity_poly.pdbx_strand_id
1 'polypeptide(L)'
;MVRFPKVRIVRTKKREGLIRTRMLGATVAIGEVITFLDSHCEANVNWLPPLLDRIAQNRKTIVCPMIDVIDHDHFGYETQAGDAMRGAFDWEMFYKRIPIPSELQNSDPSEPFESPVMAGGLFAVEKRWFWELGGYDPGLEIWGGEQYEISFKVWMCGGRMEDAPCSRVGHIYRKYVPYKVPAGVSLARNLKRVAEVWMDEYAEFIYQRRPDYRHLSPGDVGTQKELRSKLNCQNFKWFMTNVAWDLPKFYPPVEPPAAAWGEIRNKKTGLCVDSKHAVIRLETCTKGRNVDAWSSNQVFTFGWREDIRPGDPQHTKKLCFDAVSHTSPVTLYDCHGMKGNQLWRYRKDKTIFHPTSNSCMDCNESERRIFMNICNPSSPTQQWTFENINSTVLDIFNRT
;
A
#
# COMPACT_ATOMS: atom_id res chain seq x y z
N MET A 1 -39.50 -10.77 -25.04
CA MET A 1 -39.58 -10.48 -23.59
C MET A 1 -38.20 -10.12 -23.06
N VAL A 2 -38.07 -9.06 -22.27
CA VAL A 2 -36.82 -8.72 -21.57
C VAL A 2 -36.69 -9.64 -20.35
N ARG A 3 -35.62 -10.44 -20.28
CA ARG A 3 -35.44 -11.44 -19.21
C ARG A 3 -35.14 -10.82 -17.83
N PHE A 4 -34.58 -9.61 -17.79
CA PHE A 4 -34.26 -8.87 -16.56
C PHE A 4 -34.73 -7.41 -16.68
N PRO A 5 -35.97 -7.08 -16.29
CA PRO A 5 -36.57 -5.75 -16.54
C PRO A 5 -35.82 -4.58 -15.90
N LYS A 6 -35.15 -4.81 -14.76
CA LYS A 6 -34.35 -3.80 -14.05
C LYS A 6 -32.96 -3.57 -14.65
N VAL A 7 -32.51 -4.43 -15.57
CA VAL A 7 -31.16 -4.35 -16.16
C VAL A 7 -31.22 -3.50 -17.43
N ARG A 8 -30.38 -2.46 -17.46
CA ARG A 8 -30.23 -1.57 -18.62
C ARG A 8 -28.77 -1.51 -19.06
N ILE A 9 -28.52 -1.67 -20.36
CA ILE A 9 -27.18 -1.55 -20.95
C ILE A 9 -27.04 -0.15 -21.55
N VAL A 10 -25.97 0.56 -21.17
CA VAL A 10 -25.59 1.86 -21.74
C VAL A 10 -24.17 1.73 -22.29
N ARG A 11 -23.96 2.15 -23.55
CA ARG A 11 -22.69 1.95 -24.26
C ARG A 11 -22.04 3.30 -24.57
N THR A 12 -20.73 3.39 -24.39
CA THR A 12 -19.92 4.51 -24.89
C THR A 12 -19.68 4.38 -26.40
N LYS A 13 -19.42 5.50 -27.08
CA LYS A 13 -19.11 5.51 -28.52
C LYS A 13 -17.64 5.16 -28.82
N LYS A 14 -16.77 5.29 -27.82
CA LYS A 14 -15.33 5.00 -27.88
C LYS A 14 -14.83 4.50 -26.52
N ARG A 15 -13.55 4.13 -26.43
CA ARG A 15 -12.93 3.71 -25.15
C ARG A 15 -12.77 4.94 -24.24
N GLU A 16 -13.60 5.02 -23.21
CA GLU A 16 -13.59 6.14 -22.27
C GLU A 16 -12.69 5.89 -21.05
N GLY A 17 -12.53 4.63 -20.64
CA GLY A 17 -11.86 4.29 -19.38
C GLY A 17 -12.84 4.22 -18.21
N LEU A 18 -12.44 3.59 -17.10
CA LEU A 18 -13.38 3.30 -16.01
C LEU A 18 -14.00 4.57 -15.42
N ILE A 19 -13.20 5.65 -15.27
CA ILE A 19 -13.62 6.89 -14.64
C ILE A 19 -14.78 7.53 -15.43
N ARG A 20 -14.55 7.82 -16.72
CA ARG A 20 -15.56 8.42 -17.59
C ARG A 20 -16.75 7.48 -17.85
N THR A 21 -16.54 6.17 -17.86
CA THR A 21 -17.65 5.19 -17.96
C THR A 21 -18.52 5.19 -16.69
N ARG A 22 -17.95 5.28 -15.49
CA ARG A 22 -18.69 5.45 -14.23
C ARG A 22 -19.47 6.77 -14.25
N MET A 23 -18.87 7.86 -14.73
CA MET A 23 -19.55 9.15 -14.90
C MET A 23 -20.76 9.04 -15.85
N LEU A 24 -20.64 8.33 -16.98
CA LEU A 24 -21.78 8.07 -17.87
C LEU A 24 -22.91 7.29 -17.17
N GLY A 25 -22.57 6.28 -16.36
CA GLY A 25 -23.57 5.58 -15.55
C GLY A 25 -24.26 6.50 -14.54
N ALA A 26 -23.49 7.35 -13.87
CA ALA A 26 -23.99 8.30 -12.88
C ALA A 26 -24.93 9.37 -13.49
N THR A 27 -24.70 9.80 -14.73
CA THR A 27 -25.55 10.83 -15.37
C THR A 27 -26.94 10.29 -15.72
N VAL A 28 -27.04 9.00 -16.05
CA VAL A 28 -28.31 8.35 -16.44
C VAL A 28 -29.01 7.64 -15.27
N ALA A 29 -28.37 7.52 -14.11
CA ALA A 29 -28.95 6.94 -12.92
C ALA A 29 -30.16 7.77 -12.46
N ILE A 30 -31.25 7.11 -12.05
CA ILE A 30 -32.48 7.78 -11.59
C ILE A 30 -32.75 7.61 -10.08
N GLY A 31 -31.97 6.75 -9.41
CA GLY A 31 -32.07 6.55 -7.96
C GLY A 31 -31.49 7.72 -7.16
N GLU A 32 -31.89 7.80 -5.90
CA GLU A 32 -31.40 8.80 -4.93
C GLU A 32 -29.95 8.54 -4.52
N VAL A 33 -29.55 7.27 -4.46
CA VAL A 33 -28.18 6.82 -4.18
C VAL A 33 -27.63 6.12 -5.41
N ILE A 34 -26.38 6.42 -5.75
CA ILE A 34 -25.60 5.70 -6.75
C ILE A 34 -24.71 4.70 -6.03
N THR A 35 -24.82 3.42 -6.39
CA THR A 35 -23.91 2.36 -5.93
C THR A 35 -23.07 1.88 -7.10
N PHE A 36 -21.76 2.00 -6.98
CA PHE A 36 -20.80 1.48 -7.95
C PHE A 36 -20.34 0.09 -7.55
N LEU A 37 -20.26 -0.81 -8.53
CA LEU A 37 -19.67 -2.13 -8.40
C LEU A 37 -18.83 -2.41 -9.65
N ASP A 38 -17.73 -3.14 -9.49
CA ASP A 38 -17.00 -3.68 -10.62
C ASP A 38 -17.72 -4.89 -11.23
N SER A 39 -17.40 -5.19 -12.49
CA SER A 39 -18.12 -6.21 -13.28
C SER A 39 -17.81 -7.66 -12.90
N HIS A 40 -17.06 -7.87 -11.83
CA HIS A 40 -16.49 -9.14 -11.38
C HIS A 40 -16.55 -9.21 -9.85
N CYS A 41 -17.74 -8.92 -9.33
CA CYS A 41 -18.08 -8.94 -7.92
C CYS A 41 -19.24 -9.88 -7.62
N GLU A 42 -19.28 -10.39 -6.40
CA GLU A 42 -20.40 -11.15 -5.85
C GLU A 42 -20.86 -10.51 -4.54
N ALA A 43 -22.05 -9.91 -4.54
CA ALA A 43 -22.57 -9.25 -3.36
C ALA A 43 -23.10 -10.28 -2.35
N ASN A 44 -22.70 -10.13 -1.08
CA ASN A 44 -23.05 -11.10 -0.04
C ASN A 44 -24.45 -10.84 0.54
N VAL A 45 -24.89 -11.70 1.45
CA VAL A 45 -26.19 -11.60 2.12
C VAL A 45 -26.36 -10.22 2.77
N ASN A 46 -27.52 -9.60 2.54
CA ASN A 46 -27.92 -8.34 3.16
C ASN A 46 -26.93 -7.16 2.99
N TRP A 47 -26.14 -7.15 1.91
CA TRP A 47 -25.09 -6.13 1.74
C TRP A 47 -25.62 -4.70 1.53
N LEU A 48 -26.77 -4.52 0.86
CA LEU A 48 -27.21 -3.19 0.42
C LEU A 48 -27.82 -2.32 1.53
N PRO A 49 -28.73 -2.83 2.40
CA PRO A 49 -29.38 -1.99 3.40
C PRO A 49 -28.43 -1.24 4.36
N PRO A 50 -27.35 -1.85 4.89
CA PRO A 50 -26.40 -1.13 5.76
C PRO A 50 -25.72 0.07 5.08
N LEU A 51 -25.49 0.00 3.76
CA LEU A 51 -24.93 1.12 2.99
C LEU A 51 -25.95 2.25 2.86
N LEU A 52 -27.20 1.91 2.54
CA LEU A 52 -28.27 2.89 2.32
C LEU A 52 -28.69 3.57 3.62
N ASP A 53 -28.80 2.81 4.71
CA ASP A 53 -29.15 3.34 6.04
C ASP A 53 -28.16 4.42 6.48
N ARG A 54 -26.85 4.14 6.33
CA ARG A 54 -25.80 5.08 6.71
C ARG A 54 -25.84 6.38 5.90
N ILE A 55 -26.15 6.30 4.60
CA ILE A 55 -26.34 7.48 3.74
C ILE A 55 -27.63 8.23 4.11
N ALA A 56 -28.70 7.53 4.49
CA ALA A 56 -29.94 8.15 4.94
C ALA A 56 -29.74 8.97 6.23
N GLN A 57 -28.89 8.49 7.15
CA GLN A 57 -28.53 9.23 8.37
C GLN A 57 -27.64 10.45 8.07
N ASN A 58 -26.74 10.36 7.10
CA ASN A 58 -25.93 11.48 6.68
C ASN A 58 -25.64 11.45 5.17
N ARG A 59 -26.38 12.28 4.42
CA ARG A 59 -26.30 12.36 2.95
C ARG A 59 -24.90 12.63 2.38
N LYS A 60 -24.01 13.24 3.17
CA LYS A 60 -22.65 13.59 2.76
C LYS A 60 -21.62 12.50 3.07
N THR A 61 -22.07 11.34 3.51
CA THR A 61 -21.22 10.16 3.76
C THR A 61 -21.14 9.32 2.50
N ILE A 62 -19.93 8.99 2.08
CA ILE A 62 -19.69 7.89 1.13
C ILE A 62 -19.45 6.63 1.95
N VAL A 63 -20.14 5.54 1.60
CA VAL A 63 -20.09 4.30 2.37
C VAL A 63 -19.56 3.18 1.48
N CYS A 64 -18.52 2.49 1.95
CA CYS A 64 -17.90 1.36 1.26
C CYS A 64 -18.29 0.05 1.98
N PRO A 65 -18.60 -1.02 1.23
CA PRO A 65 -18.68 -2.35 1.82
C PRO A 65 -17.27 -2.88 2.11
N MET A 66 -17.18 -3.88 2.99
CA MET A 66 -16.00 -4.75 3.04
C MET A 66 -15.84 -5.44 1.70
N ILE A 67 -14.63 -5.38 1.16
CA ILE A 67 -14.29 -6.02 -0.12
C ILE A 67 -13.60 -7.33 0.19
N ASP A 68 -14.31 -8.43 -0.03
CA ASP A 68 -13.77 -9.78 0.10
C ASP A 68 -13.03 -10.19 -1.17
N VAL A 69 -12.15 -11.18 -1.03
CA VAL A 69 -11.40 -11.76 -2.14
C VAL A 69 -12.20 -12.91 -2.73
N ILE A 70 -12.32 -12.90 -4.05
CA ILE A 70 -12.62 -14.10 -4.83
C ILE A 70 -11.32 -14.48 -5.54
N ASP A 71 -10.75 -15.63 -5.16
CA ASP A 71 -9.45 -16.08 -5.69
C ASP A 71 -9.50 -16.24 -7.22
N HIS A 72 -8.47 -15.75 -7.92
CA HIS A 72 -8.49 -15.73 -9.39
C HIS A 72 -8.19 -17.10 -10.03
N ASP A 73 -7.64 -18.06 -9.28
CA ASP A 73 -7.29 -19.39 -9.75
C ASP A 73 -8.41 -20.41 -9.42
N HIS A 74 -8.97 -20.40 -8.21
CA HIS A 74 -9.98 -21.37 -7.74
C HIS A 74 -11.31 -20.76 -7.27
N PHE A 75 -11.49 -19.43 -7.32
CA PHE A 75 -12.73 -18.73 -6.97
C PHE A 75 -13.21 -18.96 -5.54
N GLY A 76 -12.29 -19.29 -4.63
CA GLY A 76 -12.60 -19.34 -3.19
C GLY A 76 -12.96 -17.94 -2.70
N TYR A 77 -14.00 -17.83 -1.87
CA TYR A 77 -14.44 -16.60 -1.25
C TYR A 77 -13.86 -16.49 0.15
N GLU A 78 -13.07 -15.46 0.42
CA GLU A 78 -12.45 -15.22 1.73
C GLU A 78 -12.30 -13.73 2.02
N THR A 79 -12.14 -13.36 3.29
CA THR A 79 -11.80 -11.98 3.63
C THR A 79 -10.36 -11.67 3.25
N GLN A 80 -10.06 -10.40 2.96
CA GLN A 80 -8.67 -9.95 2.84
C GLN A 80 -7.93 -10.12 4.18
N ALA A 81 -6.62 -10.35 4.12
CA ALA A 81 -5.77 -10.40 5.32
C ALA A 81 -6.00 -9.16 6.22
N GLY A 82 -6.24 -9.38 7.51
CA GLY A 82 -6.55 -8.32 8.48
C GLY A 82 -8.00 -7.81 8.47
N ASP A 83 -8.87 -8.31 7.59
CA ASP A 83 -10.31 -7.99 7.51
C ASP A 83 -10.60 -6.46 7.55
N ALA A 84 -11.28 -5.97 8.59
CA ALA A 84 -11.56 -4.54 8.78
C ALA A 84 -10.25 -3.75 8.99
N MET A 85 -9.85 -2.99 7.98
CA MET A 85 -8.66 -2.14 7.98
C MET A 85 -8.98 -0.79 7.33
N ARG A 86 -8.24 0.25 7.71
CA ARG A 86 -8.37 1.59 7.12
C ARG A 86 -7.61 1.66 5.79
N GLY A 87 -8.21 2.26 4.78
CA GLY A 87 -7.52 2.53 3.53
C GLY A 87 -6.57 3.74 3.63
N ALA A 88 -5.40 3.59 3.01
CA ALA A 88 -4.29 4.54 3.04
C ALA A 88 -3.50 4.47 1.73
N PHE A 89 -2.32 5.11 1.68
CA PHE A 89 -1.38 5.02 0.56
C PHE A 89 0.06 5.11 1.02
N ASP A 90 0.98 4.61 0.18
CA ASP A 90 2.39 5.00 0.26
C ASP A 90 2.66 6.25 -0.61
N TRP A 91 3.82 6.89 -0.45
CA TRP A 91 4.17 8.10 -1.20
C TRP A 91 4.57 7.84 -2.67
N GLU A 92 4.37 6.62 -3.17
CA GLU A 92 4.30 6.33 -4.61
C GLU A 92 2.85 6.24 -5.11
N MET A 93 1.88 6.52 -4.24
CA MET A 93 0.44 6.44 -4.46
C MET A 93 -0.06 5.02 -4.78
N PHE A 94 0.59 3.99 -4.24
CA PHE A 94 -0.03 2.67 -4.16
C PHE A 94 -0.99 2.61 -2.99
N TYR A 95 -2.19 2.09 -3.22
CA TYR A 95 -3.19 1.91 -2.18
C TYR A 95 -2.67 0.91 -1.14
N LYS A 96 -2.91 1.22 0.13
CA LYS A 96 -2.51 0.41 1.29
C LYS A 96 -3.70 0.21 2.21
N ARG A 97 -3.65 -0.87 2.99
CA ARG A 97 -4.52 -1.11 4.14
C ARG A 97 -3.66 -1.07 5.39
N ILE A 98 -4.06 -0.27 6.38
CA ILE A 98 -3.39 -0.14 7.67
C ILE A 98 -4.37 -0.52 8.80
N PRO A 99 -3.88 -1.11 9.91
CA PRO A 99 -4.75 -1.54 11.00
C PRO A 99 -5.47 -0.34 11.62
N ILE A 100 -6.69 -0.56 12.11
CA ILE A 100 -7.45 0.45 12.85
C ILE A 100 -6.72 0.75 14.17
N PRO A 101 -6.24 1.99 14.41
CA PRO A 101 -5.65 2.36 15.69
C PRO A 101 -6.61 2.05 16.85
N SER A 102 -6.09 1.59 17.98
CA SER A 102 -6.92 1.20 19.14
C SER A 102 -7.84 2.32 19.63
N GLU A 103 -7.42 3.59 19.51
CA GLU A 103 -8.21 4.77 19.86
C GLU A 103 -9.37 5.07 18.90
N LEU A 104 -9.39 4.45 17.71
CA LEU A 104 -10.47 4.55 16.72
C LEU A 104 -11.31 3.27 16.63
N GLN A 105 -11.01 2.24 17.42
CA GLN A 105 -11.79 1.01 17.42
C GLN A 105 -13.12 1.26 18.15
N ASN A 106 -14.22 0.97 17.46
CA ASN A 106 -15.55 0.99 18.04
C ASN A 106 -15.68 -0.11 19.11
N SER A 107 -16.53 0.11 20.12
CA SER A 107 -16.86 -0.91 21.11
C SER A 107 -17.53 -2.14 20.49
N ASP A 108 -18.37 -1.91 19.49
CA ASP A 108 -18.92 -2.96 18.62
C ASP A 108 -18.11 -2.95 17.32
N PRO A 109 -17.35 -4.02 17.02
CA PRO A 109 -16.51 -4.09 15.83
C PRO A 109 -17.30 -4.18 14.52
N SER A 110 -18.63 -4.37 14.56
CA SER A 110 -19.49 -4.42 13.38
C SER A 110 -20.03 -3.06 12.94
N GLU A 111 -19.87 -2.03 13.77
CA GLU A 111 -20.31 -0.66 13.48
C GLU A 111 -19.43 -0.01 12.39
N PRO A 112 -20.01 0.86 11.54
CA PRO A 112 -19.24 1.62 10.55
C PRO A 112 -18.07 2.38 11.16
N PHE A 113 -16.93 2.39 10.46
CA PHE A 113 -15.72 3.08 10.89
C PHE A 113 -15.16 4.00 9.80
N GLU A 114 -14.50 5.08 10.20
CA GLU A 114 -13.94 6.06 9.27
C GLU A 114 -12.74 5.51 8.50
N SER A 115 -12.73 5.74 7.18
CA SER A 115 -11.66 5.30 6.27
C SER A 115 -11.09 6.49 5.51
N PRO A 116 -9.78 6.78 5.60
CA PRO A 116 -9.19 7.93 4.90
C PRO A 116 -9.31 7.84 3.38
N VAL A 117 -9.15 6.64 2.82
CA VAL A 117 -9.14 6.41 1.37
C VAL A 117 -9.91 5.13 1.03
N MET A 118 -10.83 5.19 0.08
CA MET A 118 -11.53 3.99 -0.42
C MET A 118 -10.64 3.18 -1.37
N ALA A 119 -10.92 1.88 -1.54
CA ALA A 119 -10.28 1.07 -2.58
C ALA A 119 -10.65 1.55 -4.01
N GLY A 120 -11.89 2.04 -4.19
CA GLY A 120 -12.35 2.75 -5.38
C GLY A 120 -13.48 2.08 -6.16
N GLY A 121 -13.51 0.74 -6.24
CA GLY A 121 -14.45 0.03 -7.12
C GLY A 121 -15.88 -0.15 -6.59
N LEU A 122 -16.01 -0.18 -5.26
CA LEU A 122 -17.24 -0.54 -4.58
C LEU A 122 -17.55 0.51 -3.52
N PHE A 123 -18.60 1.29 -3.74
CA PHE A 123 -19.10 2.28 -2.77
C PHE A 123 -20.50 2.75 -3.15
N ALA A 124 -21.20 3.34 -2.18
CA ALA A 124 -22.47 4.01 -2.36
C ALA A 124 -22.35 5.49 -1.97
N VAL A 125 -23.05 6.36 -2.69
CA VAL A 125 -23.05 7.81 -2.48
C VAL A 125 -24.39 8.41 -2.89
N GLU A 126 -24.89 9.37 -2.12
CA GLU A 126 -26.07 10.14 -2.50
C GLU A 126 -25.82 10.88 -3.84
N LYS A 127 -26.74 10.76 -4.79
CA LYS A 127 -26.54 11.19 -6.18
C LYS A 127 -26.26 12.69 -6.27
N ARG A 128 -27.03 13.52 -5.55
CA ARG A 128 -26.83 14.97 -5.55
C ARG A 128 -25.49 15.31 -4.92
N TRP A 129 -25.10 14.68 -3.82
CA TRP A 129 -23.79 14.88 -3.20
C TRP A 129 -22.63 14.51 -4.14
N PHE A 130 -22.73 13.40 -4.87
CA PHE A 130 -21.73 13.03 -5.88
C PHE A 130 -21.53 14.14 -6.93
N TRP A 131 -22.62 14.76 -7.40
CA TRP A 131 -22.55 15.85 -8.37
C TRP A 131 -22.21 17.21 -7.75
N GLU A 132 -22.54 17.45 -6.48
CA GLU A 132 -22.08 18.61 -5.70
C GLU A 132 -20.54 18.59 -5.58
N LEU A 133 -19.94 17.39 -5.44
CA LEU A 133 -18.48 17.18 -5.50
C LEU A 133 -17.89 17.24 -6.93
N GLY A 134 -18.73 17.46 -7.95
CA GLY A 134 -18.33 17.46 -9.37
C GLY A 134 -18.06 16.08 -9.96
N GLY A 135 -18.43 15.00 -9.26
CA GLY A 135 -18.07 13.63 -9.62
C GLY A 135 -16.55 13.42 -9.67
N TYR A 136 -16.08 12.72 -10.69
CA TYR A 136 -14.65 12.53 -10.95
C TYR A 136 -14.10 13.55 -11.94
N ASP A 137 -12.80 13.83 -11.85
CA ASP A 137 -12.06 14.61 -12.85
C ASP A 137 -12.12 13.89 -14.22
N PRO A 138 -12.78 14.49 -15.24
CA PRO A 138 -12.93 13.88 -16.56
C PRO A 138 -11.59 13.73 -17.30
N GLY A 139 -10.53 14.40 -16.84
CA GLY A 139 -9.17 14.27 -17.36
C GLY A 139 -8.44 12.99 -16.93
N LEU A 140 -8.97 12.25 -15.96
CA LEU A 140 -8.45 10.94 -15.57
C LEU A 140 -8.74 9.89 -16.66
N GLU A 141 -7.71 9.12 -17.01
CA GLU A 141 -7.75 8.14 -18.08
C GLU A 141 -7.79 6.71 -17.57
N ILE A 142 -8.48 5.83 -18.30
CA ILE A 142 -8.46 4.36 -18.21
C ILE A 142 -8.60 3.74 -16.81
N TRP A 143 -7.62 3.89 -15.93
CA TRP A 143 -7.59 3.33 -14.59
C TRP A 143 -6.68 4.13 -13.63
N GLY A 144 -7.13 4.32 -12.40
CA GLY A 144 -6.34 4.78 -11.26
C GLY A 144 -6.34 6.30 -11.05
N GLY A 145 -6.31 6.71 -9.80
CA GLY A 145 -6.31 8.10 -9.34
C GLY A 145 -7.68 8.54 -8.82
N GLU A 146 -8.76 8.02 -9.37
CA GLU A 146 -10.12 8.44 -9.04
C GLU A 146 -10.50 8.13 -7.58
N GLN A 147 -9.97 7.03 -7.03
CA GLN A 147 -10.19 6.66 -5.64
C GLN A 147 -9.57 7.68 -4.69
N TYR A 148 -8.39 8.23 -5.02
CA TYR A 148 -7.75 9.26 -4.22
C TYR A 148 -8.48 10.59 -4.35
N GLU A 149 -8.82 10.97 -5.58
CA GLU A 149 -9.54 12.22 -5.84
C GLU A 149 -10.83 12.30 -5.04
N ILE A 150 -11.69 11.27 -5.12
CA ILE A 150 -12.98 11.30 -4.42
C ILE A 150 -12.82 11.18 -2.90
N SER A 151 -11.79 10.45 -2.43
CA SER A 151 -11.47 10.36 -1.01
C SER A 151 -11.05 11.71 -0.43
N PHE A 152 -10.20 12.45 -1.15
CA PHE A 152 -9.77 13.78 -0.72
C PHE A 152 -10.93 14.77 -0.80
N LYS A 153 -11.72 14.75 -1.88
CA LYS A 153 -12.92 15.57 -2.03
C LYS A 153 -13.89 15.38 -0.86
N VAL A 154 -14.27 14.14 -0.55
CA VAL A 154 -15.31 13.90 0.45
C VAL A 154 -14.87 14.40 1.83
N TRP A 155 -13.63 14.14 2.24
CA TRP A 155 -13.11 14.59 3.53
C TRP A 155 -12.86 16.10 3.57
N MET A 156 -12.12 16.63 2.60
CA MET A 156 -11.70 18.04 2.62
C MET A 156 -12.88 18.98 2.38
N CYS A 157 -13.95 18.56 1.70
CA CYS A 157 -15.07 19.41 1.33
C CYS A 157 -16.34 19.18 2.19
N GLY A 158 -16.17 18.64 3.41
CA GLY A 158 -17.22 18.62 4.44
C GLY A 158 -18.17 17.42 4.39
N GLY A 159 -17.76 16.33 3.76
CA GLY A 159 -18.38 15.01 3.87
C GLY A 159 -17.54 14.06 4.74
N ARG A 160 -17.88 12.77 4.67
CA ARG A 160 -17.22 11.70 5.42
C ARG A 160 -17.10 10.45 4.57
N MET A 161 -16.17 9.57 4.92
CA MET A 161 -16.06 8.25 4.31
C MET A 161 -16.00 7.17 5.37
N GLU A 162 -16.88 6.18 5.23
CA GLU A 162 -17.03 5.11 6.19
C GLU A 162 -17.01 3.75 5.47
N ASP A 163 -16.37 2.80 6.10
CA ASP A 163 -16.39 1.39 5.76
C ASP A 163 -17.44 0.71 6.66
N ALA A 164 -18.35 -0.08 6.08
CA ALA A 164 -19.46 -0.71 6.80
C ALA A 164 -19.24 -2.23 6.93
N PRO A 165 -18.78 -2.74 8.10
CA PRO A 165 -18.46 -4.16 8.29
C PRO A 165 -19.62 -5.13 7.97
N CYS A 166 -20.86 -4.72 8.24
CA CYS A 166 -22.08 -5.48 7.95
C CYS A 166 -22.44 -5.58 6.46
N SER A 167 -21.78 -4.82 5.58
CA SER A 167 -21.93 -4.92 4.13
C SER A 167 -20.69 -5.56 3.53
N ARG A 168 -20.83 -6.70 2.85
CA ARG A 168 -19.70 -7.42 2.24
C ARG A 168 -19.95 -7.75 0.78
N VAL A 169 -18.93 -7.59 -0.04
CA VAL A 169 -18.97 -7.90 -1.48
C VAL A 169 -17.64 -8.53 -1.88
N GLY A 170 -17.69 -9.74 -2.43
CA GLY A 170 -16.52 -10.40 -3.02
C GLY A 170 -16.11 -9.72 -4.32
N HIS A 171 -14.81 -9.66 -4.58
CA HIS A 171 -14.22 -9.06 -5.77
C HIS A 171 -13.03 -9.89 -6.26
N ILE A 172 -12.96 -10.14 -7.58
CA ILE A 172 -11.84 -10.86 -8.19
C ILE A 172 -10.64 -9.93 -8.39
N TYR A 173 -9.60 -10.08 -7.57
CA TYR A 173 -8.32 -9.41 -7.79
C TYR A 173 -7.55 -10.13 -8.89
N ARG A 174 -7.33 -9.44 -10.01
CA ARG A 174 -6.74 -10.04 -11.22
C ARG A 174 -5.27 -10.35 -11.02
N LYS A 175 -4.83 -11.53 -11.46
CA LYS A 175 -3.42 -11.92 -11.57
C LYS A 175 -2.59 -10.96 -12.44
N TYR A 176 -3.19 -10.46 -13.53
CA TYR A 176 -2.61 -9.46 -14.41
C TYR A 176 -3.73 -8.68 -15.12
N VAL A 177 -3.41 -7.49 -15.64
CA VAL A 177 -4.36 -6.65 -16.38
C VAL A 177 -4.52 -7.21 -17.81
N PRO A 178 -5.71 -7.70 -18.22
CA PRO A 178 -5.87 -8.39 -19.50
C PRO A 178 -6.17 -7.45 -20.68
N TYR A 179 -6.52 -6.19 -20.40
CA TYR A 179 -6.90 -5.23 -21.44
C TYR A 179 -5.73 -4.35 -21.86
N LYS A 180 -5.76 -3.92 -23.12
CA LYS A 180 -4.81 -2.95 -23.65
C LYS A 180 -5.15 -1.54 -23.17
N VAL A 181 -4.11 -0.79 -22.85
CA VAL A 181 -4.14 0.65 -22.54
C VAL A 181 -3.70 1.39 -23.82
N PRO A 182 -4.45 2.43 -24.27
CA PRO A 182 -4.04 3.23 -25.43
C PRO A 182 -2.65 3.85 -25.25
N ALA A 183 -1.94 4.07 -26.35
CA ALA A 183 -0.63 4.73 -26.31
C ALA A 183 -0.72 6.14 -25.72
N GLY A 184 0.29 6.55 -24.94
CA GLY A 184 0.35 7.87 -24.31
C GLY A 184 -0.47 8.02 -23.02
N VAL A 185 -1.21 6.99 -22.60
CA VAL A 185 -1.89 6.96 -21.30
C VAL A 185 -0.95 6.44 -20.22
N SER A 186 -0.87 7.13 -19.09
CA SER A 186 -0.09 6.68 -17.94
C SER A 186 -0.82 6.95 -16.62
N LEU A 187 -0.71 6.01 -15.68
CA LEU A 187 -1.14 6.20 -14.30
C LEU A 187 -0.49 7.44 -13.68
N ALA A 188 0.77 7.71 -14.06
CA ALA A 188 1.51 8.88 -13.63
C ALA A 188 0.79 10.20 -13.92
N ARG A 189 0.18 10.33 -15.10
CA ARG A 189 -0.55 11.56 -15.45
C ARG A 189 -1.78 11.74 -14.56
N ASN A 190 -2.54 10.67 -14.33
CA ASN A 190 -3.70 10.70 -13.43
C ASN A 190 -3.31 11.10 -12.01
N LEU A 191 -2.31 10.43 -11.45
CA LEU A 191 -1.81 10.72 -10.10
C LEU A 191 -1.29 12.14 -9.98
N LYS A 192 -0.59 12.65 -11.01
CA LYS A 192 -0.13 14.04 -11.03
C LYS A 192 -1.30 15.02 -11.02
N ARG A 193 -2.37 14.78 -11.78
CA ARG A 193 -3.58 15.63 -11.74
C ARG A 193 -4.18 15.68 -10.35
N VAL A 194 -4.30 14.54 -9.67
CA VAL A 194 -4.82 14.48 -8.30
C VAL A 194 -3.89 15.22 -7.33
N ALA A 195 -2.58 14.98 -7.42
CA ALA A 195 -1.59 15.61 -6.55
C ALA A 195 -1.59 17.14 -6.68
N GLU A 196 -1.56 17.66 -7.91
CA GLU A 196 -1.55 19.10 -8.22
C GLU A 196 -2.82 19.84 -7.78
N VAL A 197 -3.95 19.15 -7.68
CA VAL A 197 -5.23 19.76 -7.31
C VAL A 197 -5.51 19.62 -5.82
N TRP A 198 -5.16 18.50 -5.19
CA TRP A 198 -5.65 18.14 -3.86
C TRP A 198 -4.57 17.97 -2.79
N MET A 199 -3.30 17.72 -3.16
CA MET A 199 -2.28 17.31 -2.19
C MET A 199 -1.36 18.42 -1.69
N ASP A 200 -1.53 19.66 -2.18
CA ASP A 200 -0.78 20.83 -1.75
C ASP A 200 0.75 20.56 -1.70
N GLU A 201 1.43 20.99 -0.62
CA GLU A 201 2.86 20.77 -0.43
C GLU A 201 3.26 19.29 -0.35
N TYR A 202 2.32 18.38 -0.05
CA TYR A 202 2.61 16.95 0.07
C TYR A 202 2.79 16.25 -1.28
N ALA A 203 2.38 16.87 -2.39
CA ALA A 203 2.69 16.38 -3.74
C ALA A 203 4.21 16.23 -3.96
N GLU A 204 5.01 17.06 -3.30
CA GLU A 204 6.47 17.03 -3.36
C GLU A 204 7.06 15.69 -2.87
N PHE A 205 6.44 15.05 -1.88
CA PHE A 205 6.91 13.74 -1.37
C PHE A 205 6.72 12.61 -2.39
N ILE A 206 5.80 12.77 -3.34
CA ILE A 206 5.66 11.88 -4.50
C ILE A 206 6.80 12.15 -5.48
N TYR A 207 7.08 13.42 -5.77
CA TYR A 207 8.08 13.84 -6.74
C TYR A 207 9.51 13.50 -6.31
N GLN A 208 9.78 13.44 -5.01
CA GLN A 208 11.05 12.94 -4.48
C GLN A 208 11.27 11.46 -4.77
N ARG A 209 10.20 10.65 -4.84
CA ARG A 209 10.25 9.20 -5.12
C ARG A 209 10.10 8.88 -6.60
N ARG A 210 9.43 9.75 -7.35
CA ARG A 210 9.24 9.66 -8.80
C ARG A 210 9.64 10.98 -9.46
N PRO A 211 10.96 11.27 -9.60
CA PRO A 211 11.44 12.54 -10.15
C PRO A 211 10.88 12.88 -11.53
N ASP A 212 10.60 11.87 -12.36
CA ASP A 212 9.98 12.01 -13.69
C ASP A 212 8.65 12.76 -13.63
N TYR A 213 7.93 12.71 -12.50
CA TYR A 213 6.65 13.39 -12.34
C TYR A 213 6.80 14.91 -12.34
N ARG A 214 7.97 15.48 -12.00
CA ARG A 214 8.16 16.95 -12.01
C ARG A 214 7.95 17.54 -13.39
N HIS A 215 8.54 16.90 -14.40
CA HIS A 215 8.51 17.37 -15.80
C HIS A 215 7.35 16.80 -16.60
N LEU A 216 6.58 15.86 -16.03
CA LEU A 216 5.35 15.34 -16.64
C LEU A 216 4.26 16.43 -16.66
N SER A 217 3.63 16.68 -17.81
CA SER A 217 2.47 17.57 -17.87
C SER A 217 1.21 16.87 -17.33
N PRO A 218 0.47 17.46 -16.35
CA PRO A 218 -0.82 16.92 -15.92
C PRO A 218 -1.96 17.24 -16.91
N GLY A 219 -1.70 18.01 -17.98
CA GLY A 219 -2.74 18.66 -18.77
C GLY A 219 -3.38 19.83 -18.02
N ASP A 220 -4.52 20.33 -18.51
CA ASP A 220 -5.24 21.42 -17.82
C ASP A 220 -5.97 20.91 -16.57
N VAL A 221 -5.68 21.55 -15.43
CA VAL A 221 -6.29 21.27 -14.12
C VAL A 221 -7.03 22.49 -13.57
N GLY A 222 -7.17 23.57 -14.34
CA GLY A 222 -7.79 24.83 -13.91
C GLY A 222 -9.21 24.64 -13.37
N THR A 223 -10.07 23.95 -14.12
CA THR A 223 -11.46 23.67 -13.69
C THR A 223 -11.52 22.88 -12.39
N GLN A 224 -10.59 21.95 -12.15
CA GLN A 224 -10.56 21.15 -10.93
C GLN A 224 -10.09 21.99 -9.73
N LYS A 225 -9.11 22.88 -9.93
CA LYS A 225 -8.68 23.85 -8.91
C LYS A 225 -9.80 24.84 -8.56
N GLU A 226 -10.53 25.34 -9.55
CA GLU A 226 -11.70 26.19 -9.32
C GLU A 226 -12.81 25.47 -8.53
N LEU A 227 -13.08 24.20 -8.85
CA LEU A 227 -14.06 23.40 -8.12
C LEU A 227 -13.69 23.28 -6.64
N ARG A 228 -12.42 22.95 -6.34
CA ARG A 228 -11.91 22.89 -4.96
C ARG A 228 -12.12 24.21 -4.22
N SER A 229 -11.82 25.34 -4.86
CA SER A 229 -12.03 26.67 -4.26
C SER A 229 -13.51 26.97 -4.04
N LYS A 230 -14.39 26.69 -5.02
CA LYS A 230 -15.85 26.93 -4.92
C LYS A 230 -16.50 26.12 -3.79
N LEU A 231 -15.98 24.92 -3.52
CA LEU A 231 -16.47 24.06 -2.44
C LEU A 231 -15.93 24.45 -1.06
N ASN A 232 -15.04 25.45 -0.97
CA ASN A 232 -14.41 25.90 0.28
C ASN A 232 -13.76 24.74 1.06
N CYS A 233 -13.06 23.85 0.35
CA CYS A 233 -12.46 22.67 0.96
C CYS A 233 -11.27 23.05 1.86
N GLN A 234 -11.06 22.25 2.90
CA GLN A 234 -9.85 22.27 3.72
C GLN A 234 -8.59 21.99 2.90
N ASN A 235 -7.42 22.32 3.45
CA ASN A 235 -6.14 21.98 2.84
C ASN A 235 -5.74 20.52 3.12
N PHE A 236 -4.75 20.01 2.37
CA PHE A 236 -4.32 18.62 2.50
C PHE A 236 -3.62 18.36 3.83
N LYS A 237 -2.97 19.37 4.41
CA LYS A 237 -2.43 19.28 5.78
C LYS A 237 -3.52 18.95 6.80
N TRP A 238 -4.71 19.54 6.67
CA TRP A 238 -5.86 19.20 7.51
C TRP A 238 -6.25 17.73 7.33
N PHE A 239 -6.31 17.23 6.08
CA PHE A 239 -6.60 15.82 5.81
C PHE A 239 -5.56 14.89 6.47
N MET A 240 -4.26 15.17 6.27
CA MET A 240 -3.18 14.37 6.85
C MET A 240 -3.14 14.43 8.39
N THR A 241 -3.63 15.51 8.99
CA THR A 241 -3.56 15.71 10.46
C THR A 241 -4.82 15.21 11.18
N ASN A 242 -5.99 15.31 10.54
CA ASN A 242 -7.28 15.02 11.20
C ASN A 242 -7.91 13.71 10.71
N VAL A 243 -7.61 13.28 9.49
CA VAL A 243 -8.21 12.08 8.88
C VAL A 243 -7.19 10.95 8.77
N ALA A 244 -6.04 11.23 8.17
CA ALA A 244 -4.99 10.25 7.85
C ALA A 244 -3.75 10.36 8.75
N TRP A 245 -3.93 10.73 10.02
CA TRP A 245 -2.83 10.99 10.98
C TRP A 245 -2.01 9.74 11.31
N ASP A 246 -2.59 8.56 11.13
CA ASP A 246 -1.97 7.26 11.33
C ASP A 246 -1.17 6.78 10.10
N LEU A 247 -1.43 7.33 8.90
CA LEU A 247 -0.72 6.97 7.68
C LEU A 247 0.81 7.18 7.81
N PRO A 248 1.34 8.33 8.29
CA PRO A 248 2.77 8.54 8.42
C PRO A 248 3.49 7.58 9.37
N LYS A 249 2.77 6.90 10.28
CA LYS A 249 3.35 5.86 11.14
C LYS A 249 3.84 4.67 10.32
N PHE A 250 3.12 4.37 9.24
CA PHE A 250 3.46 3.29 8.31
C PHE A 250 4.15 3.80 7.06
N TYR A 251 3.82 4.96 6.54
CA TYR A 251 4.41 5.50 5.32
C TYR A 251 4.80 6.95 5.56
N PRO A 252 5.91 7.22 6.27
CA PRO A 252 6.30 8.57 6.57
C PRO A 252 6.69 9.32 5.29
N PRO A 253 6.30 10.60 5.14
CA PRO A 253 6.67 11.40 3.97
C PRO A 253 8.18 11.48 3.78
N VAL A 254 8.92 11.58 4.89
CA VAL A 254 10.37 11.47 4.96
C VAL A 254 10.71 10.26 5.82
N GLU A 255 11.35 9.27 5.22
CA GLU A 255 11.72 8.04 5.93
C GLU A 255 12.89 8.31 6.91
N PRO A 256 12.83 7.79 8.16
CA PRO A 256 13.97 7.85 9.06
C PRO A 256 15.20 7.14 8.48
N PRO A 257 16.42 7.52 8.89
CA PRO A 257 17.64 6.92 8.38
C PRO A 257 17.74 5.43 8.73
N ALA A 258 18.39 4.67 7.84
CA ALA A 258 18.71 3.26 8.07
C ALA A 258 19.72 3.08 9.22
N ALA A 259 19.64 1.93 9.90
CA ALA A 259 20.52 1.58 11.01
C ALA A 259 21.87 1.02 10.54
N ALA A 260 21.87 0.28 9.42
CA ALA A 260 23.08 -0.25 8.79
C ALA A 260 22.82 -0.54 7.32
N TRP A 261 23.86 -0.51 6.47
CA TRP A 261 23.73 -0.85 5.04
C TRP A 261 25.06 -1.25 4.39
N GLY A 262 24.96 -1.83 3.19
CA GLY A 262 26.09 -2.33 2.40
C GLY A 262 26.19 -3.84 2.43
N GLU A 263 27.41 -4.40 2.28
CA GLU A 263 27.60 -5.84 2.42
C GLU A 263 27.39 -6.33 3.86
N ILE A 264 26.89 -7.56 4.00
CA ILE A 264 26.81 -8.27 5.29
C ILE A 264 27.81 -9.43 5.25
N ARG A 265 28.92 -9.29 5.98
CA ARG A 265 30.03 -10.25 5.99
C ARG A 265 30.03 -11.11 7.24
N ASN A 266 30.18 -12.42 7.09
CA ASN A 266 30.33 -13.35 8.20
C ASN A 266 31.78 -13.36 8.72
N LYS A 267 31.97 -13.38 10.04
CA LYS A 267 33.32 -13.35 10.64
C LYS A 267 34.10 -14.65 10.48
N LYS A 268 33.44 -15.82 10.58
CA LYS A 268 34.13 -17.12 10.49
C LYS A 268 34.60 -17.41 9.07
N THR A 269 33.69 -17.31 8.12
CA THR A 269 33.91 -17.75 6.74
C THR A 269 34.54 -16.66 5.87
N GLY A 270 34.41 -15.39 6.28
CA GLY A 270 34.79 -14.24 5.47
C GLY A 270 33.92 -14.03 4.23
N LEU A 271 32.88 -14.86 4.03
CA LEU A 271 31.92 -14.77 2.95
C LEU A 271 30.84 -13.72 3.25
N CYS A 272 30.18 -13.25 2.20
CA CYS A 272 29.11 -12.26 2.27
C CYS A 272 27.75 -12.90 2.01
N VAL A 273 26.71 -12.32 2.60
CA VAL A 273 25.33 -12.66 2.26
C VAL A 273 25.07 -12.23 0.81
N ASP A 274 24.42 -13.09 0.05
CA ASP A 274 24.00 -12.86 -1.34
C ASP A 274 22.54 -13.27 -1.52
N SER A 275 21.81 -12.53 -2.37
CA SER A 275 20.38 -12.72 -2.63
C SER A 275 20.05 -13.01 -4.11
N LYS A 276 20.97 -13.62 -4.86
CA LYS A 276 20.73 -13.96 -6.26
C LYS A 276 19.51 -14.88 -6.41
N HIS A 277 18.67 -14.59 -7.42
CA HIS A 277 17.39 -15.27 -7.67
C HIS A 277 16.44 -15.31 -6.46
N ALA A 278 16.48 -14.28 -5.59
CA ALA A 278 15.68 -14.19 -4.38
C ALA A 278 15.95 -15.28 -3.32
N VAL A 279 17.10 -15.97 -3.41
CA VAL A 279 17.55 -16.96 -2.43
C VAL A 279 18.71 -16.39 -1.61
N ILE A 280 18.60 -16.45 -0.28
CA ILE A 280 19.66 -16.01 0.64
C ILE A 280 20.68 -17.12 0.83
N ARG A 281 21.95 -16.80 0.62
CA ARG A 281 23.09 -17.73 0.76
C ARG A 281 24.39 -17.01 1.05
N LEU A 282 25.44 -17.77 1.37
CA LEU A 282 26.80 -17.26 1.46
C LEU A 282 27.51 -17.33 0.10
N GLU A 283 28.09 -16.22 -0.32
CA GLU A 283 28.93 -16.16 -1.52
C GLU A 283 30.20 -15.34 -1.27
N THR A 284 31.15 -15.44 -2.20
CA THR A 284 32.36 -14.63 -2.13
C THR A 284 32.02 -13.14 -2.27
N CYS A 285 32.54 -12.31 -1.38
CA CYS A 285 32.30 -10.87 -1.39
C CYS A 285 32.77 -10.24 -2.72
N THR A 286 31.91 -9.40 -3.34
CA THR A 286 32.17 -8.84 -4.67
C THR A 286 32.83 -7.45 -4.66
N LYS A 287 32.78 -6.74 -3.53
CA LYS A 287 33.38 -5.41 -3.39
C LYS A 287 34.89 -5.45 -3.69
N GLY A 288 35.35 -4.61 -4.62
CA GLY A 288 36.76 -4.53 -5.05
C GLY A 288 37.15 -5.51 -6.17
N ARG A 289 36.19 -6.23 -6.77
CA ARG A 289 36.41 -7.11 -7.92
C ARG A 289 35.56 -6.64 -9.11
N ASN A 290 36.10 -6.71 -10.32
CA ASN A 290 35.34 -6.55 -11.58
C ASN A 290 34.45 -7.79 -11.76
N VAL A 291 33.44 -7.94 -10.92
CA VAL A 291 32.39 -8.95 -11.09
C VAL A 291 31.21 -8.25 -11.73
N ASP A 292 30.64 -8.83 -12.78
CA ASP A 292 29.45 -8.28 -13.43
C ASP A 292 28.36 -8.03 -12.38
N ALA A 293 27.83 -6.80 -12.34
CA ALA A 293 26.75 -6.40 -11.43
C ALA A 293 25.49 -7.30 -11.54
N TRP A 294 25.38 -8.05 -12.65
CA TRP A 294 24.32 -9.03 -12.92
C TRP A 294 24.48 -10.36 -12.15
N SER A 295 25.65 -10.62 -11.57
CA SER A 295 26.03 -11.93 -11.04
C SER A 295 25.89 -12.09 -9.53
N SER A 296 25.69 -10.99 -8.78
CA SER A 296 25.62 -10.98 -7.30
C SER A 296 24.71 -9.87 -6.78
N ASN A 297 23.93 -10.13 -5.73
CA ASN A 297 23.13 -9.12 -5.03
C ASN A 297 23.50 -9.14 -3.53
N GLN A 298 24.57 -8.42 -3.18
CA GLN A 298 25.17 -8.43 -1.84
C GLN A 298 24.98 -7.12 -1.04
N VAL A 299 24.22 -6.16 -1.58
CA VAL A 299 23.91 -4.91 -0.88
C VAL A 299 22.59 -5.09 -0.13
N PHE A 300 22.61 -4.84 1.18
CA PHE A 300 21.43 -4.89 2.03
C PHE A 300 21.32 -3.61 2.86
N THR A 301 20.10 -3.34 3.33
CA THR A 301 19.78 -2.24 4.22
C THR A 301 19.00 -2.77 5.41
N PHE A 302 19.48 -2.47 6.63
CA PHE A 302 18.71 -2.63 7.86
C PHE A 302 17.94 -1.33 8.11
N GLY A 303 16.67 -1.34 7.71
CA GLY A 303 15.84 -0.16 7.57
C GLY A 303 15.27 0.36 8.89
N TRP A 304 14.66 1.54 8.81
CA TRP A 304 14.02 2.20 9.96
C TRP A 304 12.85 1.40 10.56
N ARG A 305 12.30 0.42 9.82
CA ARG A 305 11.24 -0.49 10.29
C ARG A 305 11.76 -1.70 11.07
N GLU A 306 13.06 -1.73 11.36
CA GLU A 306 13.71 -2.85 12.03
C GLU A 306 13.67 -4.15 11.18
N ASP A 307 13.66 -4.01 9.85
CA ASP A 307 13.70 -5.09 8.86
C ASP A 307 14.94 -5.03 7.96
N ILE A 308 15.39 -6.15 7.41
CA ILE A 308 16.57 -6.23 6.51
C ILE A 308 16.10 -6.51 5.08
N ARG A 309 16.51 -5.68 4.13
CA ARG A 309 16.08 -5.76 2.71
C ARG A 309 17.26 -5.70 1.75
N PRO A 310 17.20 -6.34 0.56
CA PRO A 310 18.17 -6.13 -0.50
C PRO A 310 18.07 -4.71 -1.09
N GLY A 311 19.20 -4.14 -1.48
CA GLY A 311 19.33 -2.81 -2.08
C GLY A 311 19.97 -1.78 -1.15
N ASP A 312 20.44 -0.68 -1.73
CA ASP A 312 20.94 0.46 -0.97
C ASP A 312 19.78 1.20 -0.25
N PRO A 313 20.06 2.04 0.76
CA PRO A 313 19.01 2.68 1.55
C PRO A 313 18.04 3.56 0.76
N GLN A 314 18.42 4.05 -0.43
CA GLN A 314 17.55 4.85 -1.28
C GLN A 314 16.72 3.99 -2.24
N HIS A 315 17.19 2.78 -2.59
CA HIS A 315 16.55 1.90 -3.57
C HIS A 315 16.34 0.47 -3.04
N THR A 316 15.81 0.35 -1.83
CA THR A 316 15.48 -0.98 -1.25
C THR A 316 14.38 -1.68 -2.05
N LYS A 317 14.47 -3.01 -2.15
CA LYS A 317 13.41 -3.86 -2.71
C LYS A 317 12.30 -4.08 -1.67
N LYS A 318 11.08 -4.38 -2.14
CA LYS A 318 9.92 -4.73 -1.28
C LYS A 318 9.97 -6.19 -0.79
N LEU A 319 11.18 -6.73 -0.61
CA LEU A 319 11.46 -8.07 -0.09
C LEU A 319 12.28 -7.96 1.20
N CYS A 320 11.87 -8.67 2.23
CA CYS A 320 12.43 -8.61 3.59
C CYS A 320 12.97 -9.98 4.00
N PHE A 321 14.00 -9.97 4.86
CA PHE A 321 14.46 -11.18 5.54
C PHE A 321 13.33 -11.71 6.41
N ASP A 322 12.95 -12.96 6.16
CA ASP A 322 11.84 -13.65 6.79
C ASP A 322 12.29 -15.00 7.34
N ALA A 323 12.02 -15.25 8.62
CA ALA A 323 12.37 -16.49 9.30
C ALA A 323 11.18 -17.04 10.10
N VAL A 324 10.77 -18.27 9.78
CA VAL A 324 9.57 -18.90 10.34
C VAL A 324 9.82 -19.58 11.69
N SER A 325 11.04 -20.09 11.92
CA SER A 325 11.38 -20.81 13.16
C SER A 325 12.82 -20.58 13.57
N HIS A 326 13.19 -21.12 14.74
CA HIS A 326 14.54 -21.02 15.29
C HIS A 326 15.57 -21.93 14.60
N THR A 327 15.17 -22.71 13.59
CA THR A 327 16.05 -23.58 12.76
C THR A 327 15.86 -23.40 11.26
N SER A 328 14.88 -22.62 10.82
CA SER A 328 14.56 -22.43 9.40
C SER A 328 15.67 -21.65 8.67
N PRO A 329 15.79 -21.81 7.33
CA PRO A 329 16.54 -20.85 6.54
C PRO A 329 15.97 -19.43 6.69
N VAL A 330 16.81 -18.43 6.44
CA VAL A 330 16.35 -17.05 6.22
C VAL A 330 15.96 -16.92 4.76
N THR A 331 14.77 -16.40 4.49
CA THR A 331 14.22 -16.27 3.13
C THR A 331 13.91 -14.81 2.79
N LEU A 332 13.63 -14.53 1.52
CA LEU A 332 13.09 -13.25 1.10
C LEU A 332 11.59 -13.39 0.87
N TYR A 333 10.80 -12.69 1.68
CA TYR A 333 9.35 -12.64 1.55
C TYR A 333 8.88 -11.19 1.38
N ASP A 334 7.65 -10.97 0.92
CA ASP A 334 7.11 -9.62 0.75
C ASP A 334 7.10 -8.87 2.08
N CYS A 335 7.63 -7.65 2.08
CA CYS A 335 7.71 -6.83 3.27
C CYS A 335 6.32 -6.40 3.74
N HIS A 336 5.96 -6.69 4.98
CA HIS A 336 4.65 -6.31 5.55
C HIS A 336 4.74 -5.19 6.59
N GLY A 337 5.93 -4.89 7.13
CA GLY A 337 6.14 -3.78 8.07
C GLY A 337 5.47 -3.97 9.44
N MET A 338 5.07 -5.20 9.78
CA MET A 338 4.39 -5.54 11.03
C MET A 338 5.33 -6.12 12.09
N LYS A 339 6.65 -5.93 11.92
CA LYS A 339 7.68 -6.57 12.73
C LYS A 339 7.59 -8.11 12.58
N GLY A 340 7.19 -8.87 13.60
CA GLY A 340 6.94 -10.31 13.48
C GLY A 340 8.15 -11.12 12.98
N ASN A 341 7.94 -12.02 12.03
CA ASN A 341 8.97 -12.83 11.37
C ASN A 341 9.97 -12.05 10.50
N GLN A 342 9.74 -10.73 10.34
CA GLN A 342 10.64 -9.79 9.65
C GLN A 342 11.31 -8.82 10.61
N LEU A 343 11.16 -9.00 11.92
CA LEU A 343 11.78 -8.16 12.95
C LEU A 343 13.19 -8.62 13.27
N TRP A 344 14.19 -7.75 13.08
CA TRP A 344 15.58 -8.06 13.38
C TRP A 344 16.18 -7.09 14.41
N ARG A 345 17.20 -7.57 15.11
CA ARG A 345 18.02 -6.78 16.04
C ARG A 345 19.48 -7.05 15.72
N TYR A 346 20.24 -5.99 15.49
CA TYR A 346 21.68 -6.09 15.32
C TYR A 346 22.36 -5.63 16.62
N ARG A 347 22.90 -6.60 17.36
CA ARG A 347 23.40 -6.41 18.73
C ARG A 347 24.88 -6.04 18.76
N LYS A 348 25.36 -5.59 19.93
CA LYS A 348 26.76 -5.20 20.16
C LYS A 348 27.76 -6.36 19.95
N ASP A 349 27.32 -7.58 20.21
CA ASP A 349 28.07 -8.82 19.97
C ASP A 349 28.14 -9.23 18.48
N LYS A 350 27.61 -8.40 17.57
CA LYS A 350 27.57 -8.61 16.12
C LYS A 350 26.63 -9.75 15.69
N THR A 351 25.74 -10.19 16.57
CA THR A 351 24.67 -11.12 16.19
C THR A 351 23.51 -10.37 15.51
N ILE A 352 22.90 -11.03 14.52
CA ILE A 352 21.60 -10.64 13.96
C ILE A 352 20.55 -11.52 14.65
N PHE A 353 19.92 -10.97 15.68
CA PHE A 353 18.94 -11.62 16.53
C PHE A 353 17.54 -11.47 15.96
N HIS A 354 16.77 -12.56 15.99
CA HIS A 354 15.37 -12.62 15.57
C HIS A 354 14.48 -12.84 16.82
N PRO A 355 13.90 -11.76 17.39
CA PRO A 355 13.16 -11.84 18.66
C PRO A 355 12.01 -12.83 18.63
N THR A 356 11.26 -12.86 17.53
CA THR A 356 10.04 -13.68 17.36
C THR A 356 10.32 -15.18 17.50
N SER A 357 11.51 -15.64 17.08
CA SER A 357 11.94 -17.04 17.23
C SER A 357 12.90 -17.28 18.40
N ASN A 358 13.30 -16.22 19.11
CA ASN A 358 14.35 -16.22 20.12
C ASN A 358 15.65 -16.93 19.66
N SER A 359 16.10 -16.62 18.45
CA SER A 359 17.25 -17.27 17.81
C SER A 359 18.09 -16.27 17.00
N CYS A 360 19.27 -16.67 16.56
CA CYS A 360 20.22 -15.82 15.85
C CYS A 360 20.53 -16.39 14.47
N MET A 361 20.82 -15.50 13.52
CA MET A 361 21.26 -15.89 12.18
C MET A 361 22.65 -16.53 12.24
N ASP A 362 22.75 -17.76 11.74
CA ASP A 362 23.94 -18.61 11.69
C ASP A 362 24.20 -19.06 10.25
N CYS A 363 25.34 -19.69 10.01
CA CYS A 363 25.70 -20.16 8.68
C CYS A 363 26.51 -21.45 8.68
N ASN A 364 26.42 -22.17 7.56
CA ASN A 364 27.26 -23.32 7.26
C ASN A 364 28.05 -23.02 5.98
N GLU A 365 29.38 -22.99 6.09
CA GLU A 365 30.28 -22.69 4.97
C GLU A 365 30.24 -23.77 3.87
N SER A 366 30.21 -25.04 4.27
CA SER A 366 30.21 -26.19 3.36
C SER A 366 28.97 -26.23 2.49
N GLU A 367 27.81 -25.90 3.06
CA GLU A 367 26.52 -25.85 2.35
C GLU A 367 26.22 -24.47 1.74
N ARG A 368 27.05 -23.45 2.04
CA ARG A 368 26.79 -22.03 1.73
C ARG A 368 25.41 -21.55 2.20
N ARG A 369 24.86 -22.16 3.24
CA ARG A 369 23.50 -21.90 3.74
C ARG A 369 23.51 -20.95 4.92
N ILE A 370 22.49 -20.11 4.99
CA ILE A 370 22.19 -19.24 6.13
C ILE A 370 20.88 -19.75 6.76
N PHE A 371 20.87 -19.91 8.08
CA PHE A 371 19.74 -20.46 8.82
C PHE A 371 19.71 -19.90 10.25
N MET A 372 18.59 -20.09 10.93
CA MET A 372 18.42 -19.69 12.32
C MET A 372 18.99 -20.76 13.25
N ASN A 373 19.57 -20.36 14.38
CA ASN A 373 20.09 -21.28 15.39
C ASN A 373 20.09 -20.65 16.79
N ILE A 374 20.33 -21.44 17.83
CA ILE A 374 20.49 -20.96 19.21
C ILE A 374 21.58 -19.88 19.25
N CYS A 375 21.25 -18.73 19.84
CA CYS A 375 22.18 -17.61 19.93
C CYS A 375 23.42 -17.97 20.76
N ASN A 376 24.59 -17.78 20.16
CA ASN A 376 25.89 -17.89 20.81
C ASN A 376 26.73 -16.64 20.47
N PRO A 377 26.79 -15.64 21.37
CA PRO A 377 27.54 -14.40 21.16
C PRO A 377 29.02 -14.60 20.88
N SER A 378 29.61 -15.72 21.30
CA SER A 378 31.01 -16.06 21.08
C SER A 378 31.26 -16.80 19.77
N SER A 379 30.21 -17.30 19.10
CA SER A 379 30.35 -18.07 17.86
C SER A 379 30.71 -17.19 16.67
N PRO A 380 31.87 -17.39 16.01
CA PRO A 380 32.23 -16.60 14.84
C PRO A 380 31.30 -16.79 13.63
N THR A 381 30.55 -17.91 13.55
CA THR A 381 29.57 -18.14 12.47
C THR A 381 28.27 -17.34 12.65
N GLN A 382 28.01 -16.83 13.85
CA GLN A 382 26.87 -15.96 14.16
C GLN A 382 27.24 -14.48 14.26
N GLN A 383 28.51 -14.14 14.02
CA GLN A 383 28.99 -12.75 14.05
C GLN A 383 29.03 -12.18 12.62
N TRP A 384 28.24 -11.15 12.40
CA TRP A 384 28.02 -10.49 11.11
C TRP A 384 28.46 -9.03 11.16
N THR A 385 29.08 -8.55 10.10
CA THR A 385 29.50 -7.14 10.00
C THR A 385 28.83 -6.50 8.80
N PHE A 386 28.05 -5.47 9.06
CA PHE A 386 27.60 -4.52 8.03
C PHE A 386 28.74 -3.57 7.67
N GLU A 387 28.81 -3.20 6.40
CA GLU A 387 29.77 -2.23 5.88
C GLU A 387 29.65 -0.86 6.54
N ASN A 388 28.42 -0.32 6.61
CA ASN A 388 28.13 0.99 7.17
C ASN A 388 27.11 0.85 8.31
N ILE A 389 27.29 1.63 9.38
CA ILE A 389 26.48 1.56 10.59
C ILE A 389 26.17 2.97 11.10
N ASN A 390 24.93 3.18 11.51
CA ASN A 390 24.50 4.32 12.32
C ASN A 390 24.25 3.85 13.77
N SER A 391 25.25 4.04 14.64
CA SER A 391 25.19 3.56 16.03
C SER A 391 24.04 4.17 16.82
N THR A 392 23.71 5.44 16.57
CA THR A 392 22.60 6.14 17.24
C THR A 392 21.26 5.44 16.97
N VAL A 393 21.01 5.02 15.73
CA VAL A 393 19.77 4.30 15.36
C VAL A 393 19.77 2.88 15.93
N LEU A 394 20.91 2.17 15.86
CA LEU A 394 21.03 0.83 16.44
C LEU A 394 20.81 0.82 17.96
N ASP A 395 21.29 1.84 18.67
CA ASP A 395 21.06 1.96 20.11
C ASP A 395 19.58 2.18 20.43
N ILE A 396 18.84 2.90 19.57
CA ILE A 396 17.38 3.05 19.71
C ILE A 396 16.70 1.68 19.54
N PHE A 397 17.04 0.94 18.47
CA PHE A 397 16.42 -0.36 18.19
C PHE A 397 16.66 -1.40 19.29
N ASN A 398 17.83 -1.38 19.93
CA ASN A 398 18.18 -2.35 20.96
C ASN A 398 17.65 -1.99 22.38
N ARG A 399 17.03 -0.81 22.57
CA ARG A 399 16.42 -0.41 23.87
C ARG A 399 15.00 -0.95 24.05
N THR A 400 14.35 -1.31 22.94
CA THR A 400 12.97 -1.82 22.84
C THR A 400 12.96 -3.29 22.48
#